data_AF-A0A913Y5I1-F1
#
_entry.id   AF-A0A913Y5I1-F1
#
_cell.length_a   1.000
_cell.length_b   1.000
_cell.length_c   1.000
_cell.angle_alpha   90.00
_cell.angle_beta   90.00
_cell.angle_gamma   90.00
#
_symmetry.space_group_name_H-M   'P 1'
#
loop_
_entity.id
_entity.type
_entity.pdbx_description
1 polymer ?
#
loop_
_entity_poly.entity_id
_entity_poly.type
_entity_poly.pdbx_seq_one_letter_code
_entity_poly.pdbx_strand_id
1 'polypeptide(L)'
;MLIEILIIASFQVMLTAEVSEHSPCSPTFTQNSFVLKNHVIQELRSQTQIYCEEKCASHNECYSINFYPKHHKCELSKETHFTRPIDLTHDSDGVYTHVVNHQRPMNACSDLYCSTNHVCLAKDDGKDYECKDCTTPLGMQSNAIPNSAITASSTLSNKHSSWNARLHKQESKNPDGTQNLAVWCPAVKQAGEYLQIDMGRPVSLKQVATQGRPSYGFNQYVKKYRLSYKRLDTQWMDYRESGIIKVFGGNTDRNTVVTNTLREKVVAQQVRIIVMEWNQYICMRAEIYGC
;
A
#
# COMPACT_ATOMS: atom_id res chain seq x y z
N MET A 1 -0.14 66.68 -40.30
CA MET A 1 1.06 65.90 -40.65
C MET A 1 1.74 65.54 -39.34
N LEU A 2 1.93 64.24 -39.10
CA LEU A 2 2.55 63.59 -37.92
C LEU A 2 1.65 63.60 -36.67
N ILE A 3 0.91 62.53 -36.35
CA ILE A 3 1.31 61.19 -35.83
C ILE A 3 1.86 61.31 -34.39
N GLU A 4 1.10 60.81 -33.41
CA GLU A 4 1.52 59.86 -32.35
C GLU A 4 0.26 59.38 -31.59
N ILE A 5 -0.25 58.18 -31.91
CA ILE A 5 -0.05 56.86 -31.27
C ILE A 5 -1.06 56.55 -30.15
N LEU A 6 -1.93 55.58 -30.48
CA LEU A 6 -2.88 54.79 -29.69
C LEU A 6 -2.34 54.31 -28.33
N ILE A 7 -3.24 54.12 -27.33
CA ILE A 7 -3.44 52.80 -26.70
C ILE A 7 -4.94 52.56 -26.42
N ILE A 8 -5.40 51.40 -26.90
CA ILE A 8 -6.76 50.85 -26.85
C ILE A 8 -7.07 50.33 -25.44
N ALA A 9 -8.21 50.71 -24.88
CA ALA A 9 -8.75 50.07 -23.67
C ALA A 9 -9.58 48.83 -24.08
N SER A 10 -9.00 47.65 -23.95
CA SER A 10 -9.71 46.37 -24.03
C SER A 10 -10.05 45.91 -22.60
N PHE A 11 -11.31 46.08 -22.21
CA PHE A 11 -11.88 45.42 -21.03
C PHE A 11 -12.06 43.94 -21.36
N GLN A 12 -11.18 43.08 -20.83
CA GLN A 12 -11.36 41.65 -20.86
C GLN A 12 -11.53 41.15 -19.43
N VAL A 13 -12.74 40.67 -19.15
CA VAL A 13 -13.12 40.02 -17.89
C VAL A 13 -12.25 38.78 -17.72
N MET A 14 -11.27 38.82 -16.82
CA MET A 14 -10.64 37.61 -16.30
C MET A 14 -11.40 37.14 -15.07
N LEU A 15 -12.28 36.18 -15.31
CA LEU A 15 -12.80 35.28 -14.30
C LEU A 15 -11.60 34.42 -13.83
N THR A 16 -10.94 34.82 -12.76
CA THR A 16 -10.04 33.89 -12.05
C THR A 16 -10.90 33.13 -11.06
N ALA A 17 -11.10 31.85 -11.35
CA ALA A 17 -11.61 30.89 -10.40
C ALA A 17 -10.67 30.92 -9.19
N GLU A 18 -11.19 31.31 -8.03
CA GLU A 18 -10.54 31.04 -6.76
C GLU A 18 -10.30 29.52 -6.69
N VAL A 19 -9.03 29.14 -6.73
CA VAL A 19 -8.60 27.80 -6.37
C VAL A 19 -9.03 27.62 -4.92
N SER A 20 -10.05 26.78 -4.71
CA SER A 20 -10.45 26.34 -3.38
C SER A 20 -9.19 25.82 -2.67
N GLU A 21 -8.68 26.61 -1.73
CA GLU A 21 -7.78 26.11 -0.70
C GLU A 21 -8.46 24.87 -0.12
N HIS A 22 -7.77 23.73 -0.18
CA HIS A 22 -8.23 22.53 0.50
C HIS A 22 -8.43 22.90 1.96
N SER A 23 -9.66 22.79 2.47
CA SER A 23 -9.96 22.96 3.89
C SER A 23 -8.88 22.22 4.69
N PRO A 24 -8.10 22.89 5.54
CA PRO A 24 -7.11 22.22 6.36
C PRO A 24 -7.85 21.15 7.17
N CYS A 25 -7.42 19.90 7.01
CA CYS A 25 -7.98 18.78 7.76
C CYS A 25 -7.96 19.17 9.23
N SER A 26 -9.14 19.24 9.85
CA SER A 26 -9.23 19.62 11.26
C SER A 26 -8.43 18.59 12.08
N PRO A 27 -7.41 19.03 12.85
CA PRO A 27 -6.41 18.16 13.48
C PRO A 27 -6.97 17.38 14.67
N THR A 28 -8.27 17.40 14.90
CA THR A 28 -8.92 16.69 15.99
C THR A 28 -10.23 16.10 15.50
N PHE A 29 -10.44 14.83 15.82
CA PHE A 29 -11.74 14.18 15.70
C PHE A 29 -12.31 14.06 17.11
N THR A 30 -13.46 14.68 17.34
CA THR A 30 -14.16 14.63 18.62
C THR A 30 -15.57 14.11 18.40
N GLN A 31 -15.99 13.15 19.22
CA GLN A 31 -17.33 12.58 19.19
C GLN A 31 -17.93 12.60 20.60
N ASN A 32 -18.99 13.38 20.76
CA ASN A 32 -19.77 13.43 21.99
C ASN A 32 -20.57 12.13 22.17
N SER A 33 -20.81 11.76 23.42
CA SER A 33 -21.55 10.57 23.82
C SER A 33 -20.91 9.24 23.40
N PHE A 34 -19.59 9.24 23.19
CA PHE A 34 -18.81 8.06 22.84
C PHE A 34 -17.49 8.06 23.59
N VAL A 35 -16.97 6.86 23.88
CA VAL A 35 -15.67 6.63 24.52
C VAL A 35 -15.02 5.38 23.95
N LEU A 36 -13.70 5.39 23.88
CA LEU A 36 -12.89 4.26 23.44
C LEU A 36 -12.52 3.38 24.64
N LYS A 37 -13.04 2.16 24.68
CA LYS A 37 -12.85 1.21 25.80
C LYS A 37 -11.63 0.32 25.60
N ASN A 38 -11.22 -0.40 26.64
CA ASN A 38 -10.18 -1.45 26.62
C ASN A 38 -8.73 -1.03 26.32
N HIS A 39 -8.50 0.25 26.00
CA HIS A 39 -7.19 0.75 25.55
C HIS A 39 -6.61 1.85 26.44
N VAL A 40 -7.24 2.10 27.59
CA VAL A 40 -6.80 3.10 28.58
C VAL A 40 -5.45 2.70 29.15
N ILE A 41 -4.48 3.60 29.03
CA ILE A 41 -3.13 3.46 29.60
C ILE A 41 -2.96 4.26 30.89
N GLN A 42 -3.73 5.34 31.06
CA GLN A 42 -3.65 6.18 32.25
C GLN A 42 -4.99 6.89 32.50
N GLU A 43 -5.42 6.91 33.76
CA GLU A 43 -6.54 7.74 34.22
C GLU A 43 -6.01 8.96 34.97
N LEU A 44 -6.60 10.12 34.72
CA LEU A 44 -6.26 11.41 35.29
C LEU A 44 -7.53 12.12 35.79
N ARG A 45 -7.40 12.89 36.87
CA ARG A 45 -8.41 13.89 37.22
C ARG A 45 -8.19 15.17 36.41
N SER A 46 -9.25 15.69 35.80
CA SER A 46 -9.21 16.93 35.04
C SER A 46 -10.57 17.61 35.01
N GLN A 47 -10.59 18.93 35.13
CA GLN A 47 -11.82 19.72 34.94
C GLN A 47 -12.02 20.14 33.47
N THR A 48 -11.00 20.03 32.62
CA THR A 48 -11.07 20.48 31.23
C THR A 48 -10.57 19.41 30.26
N GLN A 49 -11.18 19.41 29.08
CA GLN A 49 -10.76 18.55 27.98
C GLN A 49 -9.36 18.92 27.48
N ILE A 50 -9.03 20.21 27.41
CA ILE A 50 -7.73 20.72 26.94
C ILE A 50 -6.57 20.13 27.77
N TYR A 51 -6.69 20.10 29.10
CA TYR A 51 -5.67 19.49 29.95
C TYR A 51 -5.48 17.99 29.64
N CYS A 52 -6.58 17.29 29.33
CA CYS A 52 -6.54 15.88 28.94
C CYS A 52 -5.78 15.68 27.62
N GLU A 53 -6.06 16.52 26.62
CA GLU A 53 -5.40 16.51 25.31
C GLU A 53 -3.90 16.82 25.43
N GLU A 54 -3.52 17.83 26.22
CA GLU A 54 -2.11 18.18 26.48
C GLU A 54 -1.35 17.01 27.12
N LYS A 55 -1.97 16.33 28.10
CA LYS A 55 -1.36 15.15 28.73
C LYS A 55 -1.17 14.02 27.74
N CYS A 56 -2.14 13.76 26.88
CA CYS A 56 -1.98 12.80 25.79
C CYS A 56 -0.86 13.19 24.82
N ALA A 57 -0.82 14.45 24.40
CA ALA A 57 0.19 14.98 23.49
C ALA A 57 1.62 14.88 24.06
N SER A 58 1.77 14.91 25.39
CA SER A 58 3.05 14.70 26.09
C SER A 58 3.40 13.23 26.37
N HIS A 59 2.43 12.30 26.29
CA HIS A 59 2.62 10.89 26.60
C HIS A 59 2.91 10.09 25.33
N ASN A 60 4.11 9.50 25.21
CA ASN A 60 4.60 8.87 23.97
C ASN A 60 3.68 7.79 23.38
N GLU A 61 2.98 7.03 24.23
CA GLU A 61 2.05 5.98 23.81
C GLU A 61 0.60 6.44 23.71
N CYS A 62 0.27 7.70 24.00
CA CYS A 62 -1.12 8.18 23.93
C CYS A 62 -1.46 8.72 22.54
N TYR A 63 -2.62 8.29 22.02
CA TYR A 63 -3.16 8.71 20.72
C TYR A 63 -4.59 9.25 20.81
N SER A 64 -5.36 8.91 21.84
CA SER A 64 -6.68 9.51 22.06
C SER A 64 -7.05 9.59 23.53
N ILE A 65 -8.15 10.29 23.80
CA ILE A 65 -8.67 10.48 25.13
C ILE A 65 -10.17 10.17 25.23
N ASN A 66 -10.60 9.76 26.41
CA ASN A 66 -11.99 9.87 26.85
C ASN A 66 -12.05 10.96 27.93
N PHE A 67 -12.85 11.99 27.74
CA PHE A 67 -13.08 13.03 28.73
C PHE A 67 -14.50 12.93 29.28
N TYR A 68 -14.64 12.97 30.60
CA TYR A 68 -15.90 12.87 31.33
C TYR A 68 -16.15 14.16 32.13
N PRO A 69 -16.84 15.16 31.55
CA PRO A 69 -16.97 16.48 32.15
C PRO A 69 -17.60 16.45 33.55
N LYS A 70 -18.68 15.66 33.72
CA LYS A 70 -19.43 15.56 34.98
C LYS A 70 -18.63 14.91 36.11
N HIS A 71 -17.66 14.06 35.75
CA HIS A 71 -16.88 13.29 36.71
C HIS A 71 -15.49 13.87 36.96
N HIS A 72 -15.14 14.96 36.27
CA HIS A 72 -13.79 15.53 36.25
C HIS A 72 -12.70 14.46 35.98
N LYS A 73 -12.98 13.56 35.02
CA LYS A 73 -12.14 12.41 34.71
C LYS A 73 -11.68 12.45 33.25
N CYS A 74 -10.44 12.09 33.02
CA CYS A 74 -9.79 11.97 31.72
C CYS A 74 -9.07 10.63 31.65
N GLU A 75 -9.24 9.90 30.56
CA GLU A 75 -8.54 8.65 30.28
C GLU A 75 -7.69 8.82 29.04
N LEU A 76 -6.39 8.54 29.14
CA LEU A 76 -5.45 8.49 28.03
C LEU A 76 -5.47 7.09 27.42
N SER A 77 -5.52 6.98 26.10
CA SER A 77 -5.61 5.72 25.37
C SER A 77 -4.48 5.55 24.36
N LYS A 78 -3.96 4.32 24.27
CA LYS A 78 -2.91 3.95 23.30
C LYS A 78 -3.41 3.60 21.89
N GLU A 79 -4.71 3.66 21.71
CA GLU A 79 -5.37 3.36 20.44
C GLU A 79 -6.29 4.52 20.06
N THR A 80 -6.91 4.46 18.89
CA THR A 80 -7.95 5.42 18.48
C THR A 80 -9.13 4.71 17.85
N HIS A 81 -10.18 5.46 17.54
CA HIS A 81 -11.28 5.01 16.71
C HIS A 81 -10.86 4.58 15.29
N PHE A 82 -9.62 4.82 14.84
CA PHE A 82 -9.09 4.27 13.57
C PHE A 82 -8.52 2.88 13.73
N THR A 83 -7.73 2.68 14.79
CA THR A 83 -7.08 1.40 15.04
C THR A 83 -8.03 0.43 15.73
N ARG A 84 -9.02 0.95 16.49
CA ARG A 84 -9.98 0.22 17.34
C ARG A 84 -11.44 0.75 17.30
N PRO A 85 -12.08 0.98 16.13
CA PRO A 85 -13.45 1.50 16.05
C PRO A 85 -14.52 0.68 16.77
N ILE A 86 -14.41 -0.65 16.88
CA ILE A 86 -15.38 -1.47 17.65
C ILE A 86 -15.38 -1.11 19.13
N ASP A 87 -14.24 -0.67 19.66
CA ASP A 87 -14.12 -0.26 21.06
C ASP A 87 -14.62 1.17 21.28
N LEU A 88 -14.91 1.93 20.22
CA LEU A 88 -15.57 3.23 20.32
C LEU A 88 -17.07 3.00 20.53
N THR A 89 -17.49 3.05 21.78
CA THR A 89 -18.84 2.69 22.19
C THR A 89 -19.57 3.88 22.75
N HIS A 90 -20.90 3.87 22.62
CA HIS A 90 -21.75 4.91 23.19
C HIS A 90 -21.61 4.95 24.72
N ASP A 91 -21.42 6.15 25.25
CA ASP A 91 -21.38 6.47 26.67
C ASP A 91 -21.86 7.92 26.83
N SER A 92 -23.03 8.11 27.43
CA SER A 92 -23.70 9.40 27.49
C SER A 92 -22.95 10.48 28.28
N ASP A 93 -21.99 10.08 29.12
CA ASP A 93 -21.24 11.00 29.97
C ASP A 93 -19.83 11.31 29.45
N GLY A 94 -19.42 10.62 28.39
CA GLY A 94 -18.09 10.72 27.81
C GLY A 94 -18.03 11.48 26.48
N VAL A 95 -16.87 12.08 26.25
CA VAL A 95 -16.48 12.71 24.99
C VAL A 95 -15.18 12.07 24.54
N TYR A 96 -15.22 11.41 23.39
CA TYR A 96 -14.04 10.83 22.76
C TYR A 96 -13.33 11.89 21.92
N THR A 97 -12.00 11.97 22.05
CA THR A 97 -11.19 12.83 21.18
C THR A 97 -9.92 12.13 20.72
N HIS A 98 -9.73 12.06 19.40
CA HIS A 98 -8.46 11.73 18.77
C HIS A 98 -7.50 12.91 18.90
N VAL A 99 -6.33 12.66 19.50
CA VAL A 99 -5.29 13.66 19.70
C VAL A 99 -4.25 13.48 18.59
N VAL A 100 -4.34 14.29 17.54
CA VAL A 100 -3.35 14.25 16.46
C VAL A 100 -2.04 14.84 16.98
N ASN A 101 -0.98 14.04 16.87
CA ASN A 101 0.38 14.50 17.08
C ASN A 101 1.16 14.30 15.78
N HIS A 102 1.57 15.38 15.13
CA HIS A 102 2.35 15.32 13.87
C HIS A 102 3.70 14.62 14.02
N GLN A 103 4.24 14.55 15.24
CA GLN A 103 5.48 13.82 15.55
C GLN A 103 5.22 12.31 15.69
N ARG A 104 3.95 11.90 15.84
CA ARG A 104 3.51 10.51 16.07
C ARG A 104 2.30 10.17 15.18
N PRO A 105 2.49 10.13 13.85
CA PRO A 105 1.39 9.82 12.93
C PRO A 105 0.86 8.41 13.19
N MET A 106 -0.45 8.29 13.39
CA MET A 106 -1.10 6.98 13.34
C MET A 106 -0.96 6.40 11.94
N ASN A 107 -0.50 5.16 11.86
CA ASN A 107 0.09 4.63 10.64
C ASN A 107 -0.74 3.54 9.95
N ALA A 108 -1.79 2.98 10.56
CA ALA A 108 -2.69 2.06 9.86
C ALA A 108 -4.01 1.81 10.60
N CYS A 109 -5.16 1.93 9.91
CA CYS A 109 -6.41 1.34 10.38
C CYS A 109 -6.38 -0.20 10.25
N SER A 110 -7.26 -0.92 10.95
CA SER A 110 -7.22 -2.39 10.98
C SER A 110 -8.09 -3.04 9.89
N ASP A 111 -7.57 -4.07 9.21
CA ASP A 111 -8.34 -4.85 8.21
C ASP A 111 -9.48 -5.65 8.84
N LEU A 112 -9.49 -5.83 10.16
CA LEU A 112 -10.55 -6.54 10.88
C LEU A 112 -11.94 -5.91 10.71
N TYR A 113 -12.02 -4.64 10.28
CA TYR A 113 -13.28 -3.95 10.01
C TYR A 113 -13.85 -4.22 8.63
N CYS A 114 -13.04 -4.79 7.75
CA CYS A 114 -13.45 -5.05 6.40
C CYS A 114 -13.82 -6.51 6.22
N SER A 115 -14.70 -6.78 5.25
CA SER A 115 -15.02 -8.15 4.87
C SER A 115 -13.76 -8.87 4.36
N THR A 116 -13.82 -10.20 4.30
CA THR A 116 -12.70 -11.02 3.84
C THR A 116 -12.13 -10.48 2.52
N ASN A 117 -10.80 -10.33 2.45
CA ASN A 117 -10.01 -9.78 1.33
C ASN A 117 -9.99 -8.26 1.14
N HIS A 118 -10.76 -7.50 1.92
CA HIS A 118 -10.70 -6.04 1.88
C HIS A 118 -9.58 -5.51 2.79
N VAL A 119 -9.02 -4.37 2.42
CA VAL A 119 -8.05 -3.63 3.21
C VAL A 119 -8.70 -2.33 3.68
N CYS A 120 -8.51 -2.03 4.96
CA CYS A 120 -8.88 -0.75 5.51
C CYS A 120 -7.85 0.30 5.06
N LEU A 121 -8.33 1.34 4.36
CA LEU A 121 -7.57 2.52 3.97
C LEU A 121 -8.14 3.73 4.69
N ALA A 122 -7.28 4.49 5.37
CA ALA A 122 -7.69 5.76 5.96
C ALA A 122 -8.03 6.77 4.84
N LYS A 123 -9.12 7.51 5.00
CA LYS A 123 -9.46 8.61 4.09
C LYS A 123 -8.56 9.81 4.35
N ASP A 124 -8.43 10.67 3.34
CA ASP A 124 -7.55 11.85 3.40
C ASP A 124 -7.94 12.85 4.50
N ASP A 125 -9.19 12.79 5.01
CA ASP A 125 -9.66 13.61 6.11
C ASP A 125 -9.07 13.24 7.48
N GLY A 126 -8.45 12.04 7.60
CA GLY A 126 -7.99 11.50 8.88
C GLY A 126 -9.11 11.38 9.92
N LYS A 127 -10.37 11.26 9.47
CA LYS A 127 -11.61 11.15 10.26
C LYS A 127 -12.39 9.86 9.96
N ASP A 128 -12.17 9.26 8.80
CA ASP A 128 -12.91 8.07 8.37
C ASP A 128 -12.01 7.07 7.60
N TYR A 129 -12.54 5.88 7.28
CA TYR A 129 -11.86 4.86 6.50
C TYR A 129 -12.76 4.31 5.38
N GLU A 130 -12.12 3.70 4.38
CA GLU A 130 -12.82 2.90 3.38
C GLU A 130 -12.29 1.47 3.39
N CYS A 131 -13.19 0.51 3.24
CA CYS A 131 -12.84 -0.87 3.00
C CYS A 131 -12.76 -1.09 1.48
N LYS A 132 -11.56 -1.33 1.00
CA LYS A 132 -11.30 -1.51 -0.43
C LYS A 132 -10.91 -2.94 -0.73
N ASP A 133 -11.52 -3.54 -1.74
CA ASP A 133 -11.01 -4.78 -2.30
C ASP A 133 -9.68 -4.51 -3.00
N CYS A 134 -8.60 -4.98 -2.38
CA CYS A 134 -7.23 -4.81 -2.87
C CYS A 134 -6.71 -6.07 -3.56
N THR A 135 -7.62 -6.89 -4.08
CA THR A 135 -7.30 -8.04 -4.95
C THR A 135 -7.40 -7.68 -6.43
N THR A 136 -7.36 -6.39 -6.78
CA THR A 136 -7.33 -5.92 -8.16
C THR A 136 -5.93 -6.00 -8.75
N PRO A 137 -5.77 -6.46 -10.01
CA PRO A 137 -4.47 -6.56 -10.66
C PRO A 137 -3.90 -5.17 -10.95
N LEU A 138 -2.62 -4.96 -10.62
CA LEU A 138 -1.98 -3.64 -10.72
C LEU A 138 -1.42 -3.34 -12.10
N GLY A 139 -1.28 -4.35 -12.96
CA GLY A 139 -1.10 -4.10 -14.40
C GLY A 139 0.03 -4.84 -15.08
N MET A 140 0.53 -5.94 -14.51
CA MET A 140 1.47 -6.79 -15.24
C MET A 140 0.80 -7.36 -16.49
N GLN A 141 -0.34 -8.05 -16.36
CA GLN A 141 -1.04 -8.66 -17.49
C GLN A 141 -1.62 -7.62 -18.46
N SER A 142 -2.22 -6.54 -17.93
CA SER A 142 -2.90 -5.53 -18.74
C SER A 142 -1.96 -4.57 -19.48
N ASN A 143 -0.66 -4.60 -19.17
CA ASN A 143 0.34 -3.62 -19.60
C ASN A 143 0.20 -2.22 -19.02
N ALA A 144 -0.65 -2.01 -18.01
CA ALA A 144 -0.73 -0.73 -17.30
C ALA A 144 0.59 -0.41 -16.55
N ILE A 145 1.29 -1.43 -16.04
CA ILE A 145 2.68 -1.29 -15.61
C ILE A 145 3.57 -1.30 -16.87
N PRO A 146 4.33 -0.23 -17.18
CA PRO A 146 5.13 -0.15 -18.39
C PRO A 146 6.37 -1.05 -18.35
N ASN A 147 6.95 -1.39 -19.51
CA ASN A 147 8.12 -2.26 -19.56
C ASN A 147 9.33 -1.71 -18.78
N SER A 148 9.50 -0.38 -18.76
CA SER A 148 10.58 0.30 -18.02
C SER A 148 10.47 0.10 -16.51
N ALA A 149 9.27 -0.19 -16.00
CA ALA A 149 9.02 -0.46 -14.58
C ALA A 149 9.26 -1.93 -14.20
N ILE A 150 9.63 -2.80 -15.15
CA ILE A 150 9.86 -4.22 -14.91
C ILE A 150 11.32 -4.54 -15.19
N THR A 151 12.09 -4.77 -14.14
CA THR A 151 13.53 -5.09 -14.21
C THR A 151 13.80 -6.44 -13.56
N ALA A 152 15.05 -6.92 -13.62
CA ALA A 152 15.45 -8.17 -12.99
C ALA A 152 16.93 -8.12 -12.60
N SER A 153 17.36 -9.06 -11.78
CA SER A 153 18.79 -9.29 -11.46
C SER A 153 19.62 -9.57 -12.72
N SER A 154 19.09 -10.38 -13.62
CA SER A 154 19.71 -10.74 -14.88
C SER A 154 18.67 -11.24 -15.88
N THR A 155 19.08 -11.51 -17.13
CA THR A 155 18.21 -12.03 -18.18
C THR A 155 19.00 -12.98 -19.08
N LEU A 156 18.42 -14.14 -19.41
CA LEU A 156 19.07 -15.18 -20.22
C LEU A 156 19.39 -14.74 -21.65
N SER A 157 18.47 -14.01 -22.28
CA SER A 157 18.67 -13.39 -23.60
C SER A 157 17.58 -12.37 -23.86
N ASN A 158 17.68 -11.61 -24.95
CA ASN A 158 16.63 -10.68 -25.40
C ASN A 158 15.24 -11.33 -25.58
N LYS A 159 15.17 -12.66 -25.73
CA LYS A 159 13.91 -13.42 -25.80
C LYS A 159 13.21 -13.59 -24.45
N HIS A 160 13.92 -13.37 -23.36
CA HIS A 160 13.52 -13.65 -21.96
C HIS A 160 13.55 -12.41 -21.07
N SER A 161 13.47 -11.20 -21.65
CA SER A 161 13.52 -9.94 -20.90
C SER A 161 12.53 -9.90 -19.73
N SER A 162 12.86 -9.14 -18.70
CA SER A 162 12.06 -8.96 -17.48
C SER A 162 10.59 -8.63 -17.77
N TRP A 163 10.31 -7.72 -18.71
CA TRP A 163 8.93 -7.35 -19.11
C TRP A 163 8.16 -8.44 -19.88
N ASN A 164 8.78 -9.59 -20.16
CA ASN A 164 8.09 -10.77 -20.63
C ASN A 164 7.48 -11.59 -19.49
N ALA A 165 7.77 -11.26 -18.22
CA ALA A 165 7.20 -11.88 -17.03
C ALA A 165 5.73 -11.52 -16.77
N ARG A 166 4.96 -11.06 -17.75
CA ARG A 166 3.56 -10.69 -17.53
C ARG A 166 2.69 -11.94 -17.44
N LEU A 167 1.80 -12.02 -16.46
CA LEU A 167 0.88 -13.16 -16.30
C LEU A 167 0.11 -13.44 -17.60
N HIS A 168 -0.11 -14.72 -17.91
CA HIS A 168 -0.79 -15.19 -19.12
C HIS A 168 -0.19 -14.77 -20.47
N LYS A 169 0.96 -14.08 -20.51
CA LYS A 169 1.64 -13.74 -21.76
C LYS A 169 1.92 -15.00 -22.58
N GLN A 170 1.66 -14.92 -23.87
CA GLN A 170 1.85 -16.00 -24.84
C GLN A 170 3.02 -15.68 -25.77
N GLU A 171 3.68 -16.72 -26.27
CA GLU A 171 4.81 -16.58 -27.19
C GLU A 171 4.41 -15.80 -28.43
N SER A 172 5.32 -14.96 -28.92
CA SER A 172 5.09 -14.14 -30.11
C SER A 172 6.41 -13.80 -30.79
N LYS A 173 6.35 -12.98 -31.84
CA LYS A 173 7.53 -12.34 -32.43
C LYS A 173 7.50 -10.86 -32.08
N ASN A 174 8.65 -10.33 -31.72
CA ASN A 174 8.86 -8.88 -31.58
C ASN A 174 8.88 -8.23 -32.99
N PRO A 175 8.69 -6.91 -33.10
CA PRO A 175 8.72 -6.20 -34.39
C PRO A 175 10.03 -6.36 -35.18
N ASP A 176 11.15 -6.55 -34.48
CA ASP A 176 12.47 -6.81 -35.08
C ASP A 176 12.64 -8.26 -35.58
N GLY A 177 11.58 -9.07 -35.53
CA GLY A 177 11.58 -10.48 -35.94
C GLY A 177 12.13 -11.45 -34.89
N THR A 178 12.66 -10.97 -33.77
CA THR A 178 13.16 -11.83 -32.70
C THR A 178 12.01 -12.51 -31.96
N GLN A 179 12.24 -13.74 -31.50
CA GLN A 179 11.21 -14.50 -30.78
C GLN A 179 11.05 -13.96 -29.36
N ASN A 180 9.81 -13.74 -28.95
CA ASN A 180 9.43 -13.46 -27.58
C ASN A 180 8.93 -14.74 -26.93
N LEU A 181 9.65 -15.25 -25.93
CA LEU A 181 9.29 -16.49 -25.25
C LEU A 181 8.29 -16.28 -24.10
N ALA A 182 7.77 -15.05 -23.97
CA ALA A 182 6.68 -14.69 -23.08
C ALA A 182 6.90 -15.09 -21.62
N VAL A 183 8.16 -15.04 -21.19
CA VAL A 183 8.57 -15.37 -19.83
C VAL A 183 9.86 -14.62 -19.51
N TRP A 184 10.08 -14.29 -18.25
CA TRP A 184 11.41 -13.90 -17.79
C TRP A 184 12.17 -15.13 -17.30
N CYS A 185 13.44 -15.25 -17.69
CA CYS A 185 14.37 -16.22 -17.13
C CYS A 185 15.73 -15.51 -16.90
N PRO A 186 16.39 -15.68 -15.75
CA PRO A 186 17.69 -15.09 -15.47
C PRO A 186 18.83 -15.76 -16.24
N ALA A 187 19.96 -15.09 -16.31
CA ALA A 187 21.17 -15.56 -17.00
C ALA A 187 21.75 -16.83 -16.36
N VAL A 188 21.62 -16.97 -15.03
CA VAL A 188 22.14 -18.10 -14.27
C VAL A 188 21.04 -18.77 -13.45
N LYS A 189 21.19 -20.07 -13.18
CA LYS A 189 20.27 -20.84 -12.33
C LYS A 189 20.74 -20.80 -10.88
N GLN A 190 20.62 -19.64 -10.24
CA GLN A 190 21.04 -19.45 -8.85
C GLN A 190 19.90 -18.91 -7.98
N ALA A 191 19.82 -19.40 -6.74
CA ALA A 191 18.91 -18.82 -5.75
C ALA A 191 19.33 -17.37 -5.45
N GLY A 192 18.36 -16.47 -5.32
CA GLY A 192 18.61 -15.03 -5.16
C GLY A 192 18.40 -14.21 -6.43
N GLU A 193 18.31 -14.83 -7.61
CA GLU A 193 17.82 -14.14 -8.81
C GLU A 193 16.39 -13.61 -8.56
N TYR A 194 16.09 -12.43 -9.08
CA TYR A 194 14.83 -11.75 -8.80
C TYR A 194 14.23 -11.05 -10.01
N LEU A 195 12.90 -11.05 -10.04
CA LEU A 195 12.12 -10.12 -10.85
C LEU A 195 11.74 -8.93 -9.98
N GLN A 196 11.96 -7.71 -10.48
CA GLN A 196 11.62 -6.47 -9.80
C GLN A 196 10.54 -5.72 -10.57
N ILE A 197 9.50 -5.29 -9.85
CA ILE A 197 8.33 -4.61 -10.40
C ILE A 197 8.16 -3.31 -9.63
N ASP A 198 8.16 -2.19 -10.35
CA ASP A 198 7.81 -0.87 -9.85
C ASP A 198 6.35 -0.57 -10.20
N MET A 199 5.54 -0.25 -9.20
CA MET A 199 4.11 0.06 -9.40
C MET A 199 3.88 1.55 -9.64
N GLY A 200 4.94 2.37 -9.67
CA GLY A 200 4.91 3.81 -9.95
C GLY A 200 4.41 4.66 -8.78
N ARG A 201 3.62 4.08 -7.88
CA ARG A 201 3.08 4.70 -6.68
C ARG A 201 3.14 3.75 -5.49
N PRO A 202 3.08 4.25 -4.24
CA PRO A 202 2.82 3.40 -3.09
C PRO A 202 1.47 2.68 -3.24
N VAL A 203 1.49 1.38 -2.95
CA VAL A 203 0.35 0.47 -3.01
C VAL A 203 0.34 -0.41 -1.77
N SER A 204 -0.83 -0.61 -1.18
CA SER A 204 -1.09 -1.68 -0.23
C SER A 204 -1.13 -3.02 -0.97
N LEU A 205 -0.02 -3.74 -0.92
CA LEU A 205 0.18 -5.02 -1.59
C LEU A 205 -0.59 -6.13 -0.88
N LYS A 206 -1.41 -6.88 -1.62
CA LYS A 206 -2.28 -7.93 -1.06
C LYS A 206 -1.95 -9.33 -1.55
N GLN A 207 -1.71 -9.51 -2.84
CA GLN A 207 -1.43 -10.84 -3.40
C GLN A 207 -0.36 -10.78 -4.49
N VAL A 208 0.30 -11.92 -4.69
CA VAL A 208 1.21 -12.16 -5.82
C VAL A 208 0.77 -13.45 -6.51
N ALA A 209 0.54 -13.38 -7.81
CA ALA A 209 0.34 -14.57 -8.62
C ALA A 209 1.61 -14.89 -9.42
N THR A 210 1.95 -16.17 -9.53
CA THR A 210 3.06 -16.67 -10.33
C THR A 210 2.61 -17.74 -11.30
N GLN A 211 3.29 -17.84 -12.44
CA GLN A 211 3.07 -18.83 -13.49
C GLN A 211 4.40 -19.17 -14.16
N GLY A 212 4.56 -20.40 -14.65
CA GLY A 212 5.78 -20.84 -15.32
C GLY A 212 5.88 -20.43 -16.79
N ARG A 213 6.79 -21.07 -17.52
CA ARG A 213 7.03 -20.84 -18.95
C ARG A 213 5.91 -21.43 -19.84
N PRO A 214 5.33 -20.66 -20.79
CA PRO A 214 4.23 -21.15 -21.63
C PRO A 214 4.63 -22.19 -22.69
N SER A 215 5.92 -22.31 -23.04
CA SER A 215 6.42 -23.16 -24.12
C SER A 215 6.24 -24.67 -23.84
N TYR A 216 5.59 -25.41 -24.75
CA TYR A 216 5.22 -26.82 -24.56
C TYR A 216 6.39 -27.78 -24.27
N GLY A 217 7.58 -27.51 -24.81
CA GLY A 217 8.76 -28.36 -24.63
C GLY A 217 9.58 -28.11 -23.35
N PHE A 218 9.19 -27.13 -22.50
CA PHE A 218 10.00 -26.72 -21.36
C PHE A 218 9.16 -26.71 -20.08
N ASN A 219 9.45 -27.61 -19.14
CA ASN A 219 8.78 -27.65 -17.86
C ASN A 219 9.51 -26.76 -16.84
N GLN A 220 9.58 -25.46 -17.12
CA GLN A 220 10.39 -24.49 -16.36
C GLN A 220 9.48 -23.55 -15.56
N TYR A 221 9.66 -23.52 -14.25
CA TYR A 221 8.86 -22.71 -13.33
C TYR A 221 9.54 -22.55 -11.97
N VAL A 222 9.16 -21.50 -11.24
CA VAL A 222 9.60 -21.24 -9.87
C VAL A 222 8.72 -22.03 -8.89
N LYS A 223 9.36 -22.83 -8.02
CA LYS A 223 8.70 -23.66 -7.00
C LYS A 223 8.56 -22.95 -5.67
N LYS A 224 9.56 -22.14 -5.29
CA LYS A 224 9.55 -21.35 -4.04
C LYS A 224 10.20 -20.01 -4.27
N TYR A 225 9.66 -18.99 -3.62
CA TYR A 225 10.20 -17.64 -3.65
C TYR A 225 9.94 -16.94 -2.31
N ARG A 226 10.64 -15.84 -2.09
CA ARG A 226 10.36 -14.88 -1.02
C ARG A 226 10.14 -13.50 -1.63
N LEU A 227 9.51 -12.62 -0.89
CA LEU A 227 9.30 -11.23 -1.32
C LEU A 227 10.25 -10.30 -0.57
N SER A 228 10.76 -9.31 -1.29
CA SER A 228 11.32 -8.11 -0.69
C SER A 228 10.62 -6.90 -1.30
N TYR A 229 10.45 -5.85 -0.53
CA TYR A 229 9.71 -4.66 -0.95
C TYR A 229 10.41 -3.40 -0.48
N LYS A 230 10.10 -2.30 -1.15
CA LYS A 230 10.66 -0.98 -0.89
C LYS A 230 9.60 0.09 -1.15
N ARG A 231 9.62 1.15 -0.35
CA ARG A 231 8.80 2.36 -0.52
C ARG A 231 9.72 3.56 -0.78
N LEU A 232 9.62 4.23 -1.93
CA LEU A 232 10.43 5.42 -2.27
C LEU A 232 11.92 5.24 -1.95
N ASP A 233 12.51 6.09 -1.11
CA ASP A 233 13.96 6.12 -0.80
C ASP A 233 14.37 5.20 0.36
N THR A 234 13.49 4.29 0.77
CA THR A 234 13.80 3.33 1.85
C THR A 234 14.77 2.24 1.39
N GLN A 235 15.32 1.50 2.34
CA GLN A 235 16.05 0.26 2.05
C GLN A 235 15.08 -0.86 1.67
N TRP A 236 15.59 -1.87 0.97
CA TRP A 236 14.83 -3.10 0.72
C TRP A 236 14.56 -3.82 2.04
N MET A 237 13.31 -4.19 2.27
CA MET A 237 12.87 -4.95 3.44
C MET A 237 12.37 -6.32 2.99
N ASP A 238 12.66 -7.37 3.75
CA ASP A 238 12.09 -8.69 3.50
C ASP A 238 10.65 -8.75 4.00
N TYR A 239 9.76 -9.36 3.22
CA TYR A 239 8.43 -9.67 3.69
C TYR A 239 8.46 -10.74 4.77
N ARG A 240 7.76 -10.48 5.88
CA ARG A 240 7.72 -11.35 7.05
C ARG A 240 6.28 -11.61 7.45
N GLU A 241 6.00 -12.81 7.94
CA GLU A 241 4.76 -13.15 8.65
C GLU A 241 5.15 -13.58 10.07
N SER A 242 4.52 -12.99 11.09
CA SER A 242 4.86 -13.25 12.50
C SER A 242 6.38 -13.12 12.81
N GLY A 243 7.03 -12.13 12.19
CA GLY A 243 8.46 -11.82 12.40
C GLY A 243 9.45 -12.67 11.60
N ILE A 244 9.00 -13.73 10.92
CA ILE A 244 9.85 -14.67 10.16
C ILE A 244 9.76 -14.35 8.66
N ILE A 245 10.89 -14.39 7.95
CA ILE A 245 10.92 -14.21 6.49
C ILE A 245 10.01 -15.26 5.84
N LYS A 246 9.02 -14.79 5.09
CA LYS A 246 8.04 -15.66 4.47
C LYS A 246 8.60 -16.25 3.16
N VAL A 247 8.64 -17.58 3.10
CA VAL A 247 8.83 -18.33 1.86
C VAL A 247 7.47 -18.82 1.36
N PHE A 248 7.13 -18.46 0.14
CA PHE A 248 5.89 -18.87 -0.52
C PHE A 248 6.12 -20.14 -1.35
N GLY A 249 5.10 -21.01 -1.37
CA GLY A 249 4.98 -22.05 -2.38
C GLY A 249 4.51 -21.42 -3.69
N GLY A 250 5.32 -21.58 -4.74
CA GLY A 250 5.00 -21.14 -6.10
C GLY A 250 4.32 -22.25 -6.88
N ASN A 251 4.77 -22.46 -8.11
CA ASN A 251 4.13 -23.35 -9.06
C ASN A 251 4.57 -24.81 -8.92
N THR A 252 3.67 -25.73 -9.26
CA THR A 252 3.94 -27.18 -9.41
C THR A 252 3.95 -27.63 -10.88
N ASP A 253 3.56 -26.74 -11.79
CA ASP A 253 3.60 -26.93 -13.23
C ASP A 253 3.81 -25.57 -13.92
N ARG A 254 3.94 -25.57 -15.25
CA ARG A 254 4.27 -24.36 -16.02
C ARG A 254 3.08 -23.48 -16.40
N ASN A 255 1.85 -23.98 -16.28
CA ASN A 255 0.63 -23.40 -16.83
C ASN A 255 -0.32 -22.85 -15.77
N THR A 256 -0.47 -23.53 -14.64
CA THR A 256 -1.42 -23.13 -13.60
C THR A 256 -0.93 -21.88 -12.89
N VAL A 257 -1.84 -20.91 -12.73
CA VAL A 257 -1.58 -19.70 -11.93
C VAL A 257 -1.68 -20.06 -10.46
N VAL A 258 -0.66 -19.71 -9.69
CA VAL A 258 -0.67 -19.87 -8.23
C VAL A 258 -0.66 -18.49 -7.59
N THR A 259 -1.72 -18.17 -6.85
CA THR A 259 -1.88 -16.90 -6.14
C THR A 259 -1.63 -17.09 -4.66
N ASN A 260 -0.72 -16.30 -4.09
CA ASN A 260 -0.46 -16.26 -2.66
C ASN A 260 -0.93 -14.93 -2.08
N THR A 261 -1.66 -14.99 -0.95
CA THR A 261 -2.11 -13.81 -0.20
C THR A 261 -1.10 -13.47 0.89
N LEU A 262 -0.77 -12.19 1.00
CA LEU A 262 0.04 -11.64 2.08
C LEU A 262 -0.87 -11.41 3.29
N ARG A 263 -0.52 -12.03 4.43
CA ARG A 263 -1.28 -11.87 5.68
C ARG A 263 -0.96 -10.56 6.38
N GLU A 264 0.33 -10.25 6.52
CA GLU A 264 0.77 -8.97 7.06
C GLU A 264 0.62 -7.85 6.02
N LYS A 265 0.18 -6.68 6.49
CA LYS A 265 0.04 -5.49 5.65
C LYS A 265 1.39 -5.00 5.16
N VAL A 266 1.46 -4.69 3.88
CA VAL A 266 2.66 -4.13 3.24
C VAL A 266 2.27 -2.98 2.34
N VAL A 267 2.86 -1.80 2.59
CA VAL A 267 2.82 -0.70 1.64
C VAL A 267 4.14 -0.66 0.89
N ALA A 268 4.08 -0.82 -0.44
CA ALA A 268 5.25 -0.90 -1.30
C ALA A 268 5.05 -0.09 -2.59
N GLN A 269 6.14 0.46 -3.11
CA GLN A 269 6.20 1.03 -4.46
C GLN A 269 7.05 0.17 -5.40
N GLN A 270 7.94 -0.64 -4.85
CA GLN A 270 8.70 -1.63 -5.59
C GLN A 270 8.67 -2.97 -4.86
N VAL A 271 8.54 -4.05 -5.61
CA VAL A 271 8.53 -5.43 -5.10
C VAL A 271 9.54 -6.26 -5.89
N ARG A 272 10.29 -7.09 -5.18
CA ARG A 272 11.14 -8.15 -5.72
C ARG A 272 10.54 -9.51 -5.38
N ILE A 273 10.33 -10.32 -6.41
CA ILE A 273 10.06 -11.75 -6.27
C ILE A 273 11.40 -12.47 -6.39
N ILE A 274 11.94 -12.93 -5.25
CA ILE A 274 13.28 -13.49 -5.13
C ILE A 274 13.18 -15.01 -5.13
N VAL A 275 13.82 -15.65 -6.12
CA VAL A 275 13.70 -17.08 -6.37
C VAL A 275 14.54 -17.88 -5.38
N MET A 276 13.95 -18.96 -4.85
CA MET A 276 14.60 -19.86 -3.89
C MET A 276 14.74 -21.29 -4.43
N GLU A 277 13.72 -21.79 -5.13
CA GLU A 277 13.70 -23.15 -5.69
C GLU A 277 12.95 -23.13 -7.04
N TRP A 278 13.37 -23.95 -8.00
CA TRP A 278 12.79 -24.02 -9.34
C TRP A 278 12.81 -25.45 -9.91
N ASN A 279 12.02 -25.68 -10.95
CA ASN A 279 12.06 -26.91 -11.75
C ASN A 279 12.75 -26.65 -13.09
N GLN A 280 13.76 -27.45 -13.45
CA GLN A 280 14.60 -27.37 -14.67
C GLN A 280 15.37 -26.04 -14.89
N TYR A 281 14.69 -24.90 -14.92
CA TYR A 281 15.26 -23.56 -15.07
C TYR A 281 14.35 -22.54 -14.37
N ILE A 282 14.94 -21.45 -13.86
CA ILE A 282 14.19 -20.33 -13.29
C ILE A 282 13.47 -19.59 -14.42
N CYS A 283 12.16 -19.75 -14.53
CA CYS A 283 11.37 -18.98 -15.48
C CYS A 283 10.03 -18.61 -14.83
N MET A 284 9.61 -17.36 -15.00
CA MET A 284 8.45 -16.83 -14.29
C MET A 284 7.69 -15.80 -15.12
N ARG A 285 6.37 -15.90 -15.03
CA ARG A 285 5.39 -14.84 -15.25
C ARG A 285 4.71 -14.53 -13.92
N ALA A 286 4.27 -13.30 -13.72
CA ALA A 286 3.69 -12.84 -12.47
C ALA A 286 2.65 -11.73 -12.67
N GLU A 287 1.79 -11.58 -11.66
CA GLU A 287 0.91 -10.43 -11.46
C GLU A 287 0.98 -10.00 -9.99
N ILE A 288 0.83 -8.71 -9.77
CA ILE A 288 0.78 -8.11 -8.44
C ILE A 288 -0.64 -7.58 -8.22
N TYR A 289 -1.21 -7.85 -7.04
CA TYR A 289 -2.55 -7.39 -6.67
C TYR A 289 -2.48 -6.50 -5.44
N GLY A 290 -3.22 -5.40 -5.47
CA GLY A 290 -3.22 -4.41 -4.41
C GLY A 290 -4.19 -3.27 -4.69
N CYS A 291 -4.09 -2.24 -3.88
CA CYS A 291 -4.74 -0.94 -4.03
C CYS A 291 -3.79 0.15 -3.51
#